data_AF-A0A2N1UHH5-F1
#
_entry.id   AF-A0A2N1UHH5-F1
#
_cell.length_a   1.000
_cell.length_b   1.000
_cell.length_c   1.000
_cell.angle_alpha   90.00
_cell.angle_beta   90.00
_cell.angle_gamma   90.00
#
_symmetry.space_group_name_H-M   'P 1'
#
loop_
_entity.id
_entity.type
_entity.pdbx_description
1 polymer ?
#
loop_
_entity_poly.entity_id
_entity_poly.type
_entity_poly.pdbx_seq_one_letter_code
_entity_poly.pdbx_strand_id
1 'polypeptide(L)' 'MLVGELKGLRSARFTKSSRLVFSVCKECRARKFQRLVGCAPELCESLDAKTIVFLTFGPHDEAYS' A
#
# COMPACT_ATOMS: atom_id res chain seq x y z
N MET A 1 -7.08 -6.28 -1.06
CA MET A 1 -5.73 -6.23 -0.48
C MET A 1 -4.85 -7.09 -1.35
N LEU A 2 -3.64 -6.64 -1.65
CA LEU A 2 -2.69 -7.40 -2.46
C LEU A 2 -2.17 -8.63 -1.67
N VAL A 3 -1.64 -9.61 -2.40
CA VAL A 3 -1.15 -10.89 -1.88
C VAL A 3 0.36 -11.02 -2.10
N GLY A 4 0.99 -12.03 -1.48
CA GLY A 4 2.43 -12.26 -1.61
C GLY A 4 3.26 -11.17 -0.93
N GLU A 5 4.33 -10.72 -1.58
CA GLU A 5 5.26 -9.70 -1.05
C GLU A 5 4.60 -8.31 -0.91
N LEU A 6 3.54 -8.05 -1.68
CA LEU A 6 2.77 -6.80 -1.62
C LEU A 6 1.67 -6.81 -0.54
N LYS A 7 1.64 -7.83 0.31
CA LYS A 7 0.63 -7.95 1.36
C LYS A 7 0.67 -6.74 2.31
N GLY A 8 -0.51 -6.18 2.58
CA GLY A 8 -0.67 -4.92 3.32
C GLY A 8 -1.00 -3.72 2.43
N LEU A 9 -0.69 -3.81 1.13
CA LEU A 9 -1.05 -2.78 0.17
C LEU A 9 -2.48 -2.92 -0.36
N ARG A 10 -3.01 -1.77 -0.75
CA ARG A 10 -4.25 -1.60 -1.50
C ARG A 10 -3.89 -1.16 -2.92
N SER A 11 -4.68 -1.61 -3.87
CA SER A 11 -4.62 -1.16 -5.25
C SER A 11 -6.00 -0.71 -5.67
N ALA A 12 -6.09 0.48 -6.24
CA ALA A 12 -7.28 0.99 -6.89
C ALA A 12 -7.03 1.11 -8.39
N ARG A 13 -8.05 0.79 -9.18
CA ARG A 13 -8.06 1.07 -10.61
C ARG A 13 -8.38 2.55 -10.78
N PHE A 14 -7.48 3.31 -11.41
CA PHE A 14 -7.72 4.71 -11.76
C PHE A 14 -8.22 4.85 -13.19
N THR A 15 -7.60 4.11 -14.12
CA THR A 15 -8.07 3.96 -15.51
C THR A 15 -8.07 2.48 -15.91
N LYS A 16 -8.39 2.17 -17.18
CA LYS A 16 -8.34 0.79 -17.69
C LYS A 16 -6.93 0.17 -17.57
N SER A 17 -5.89 0.99 -17.71
CA SER A 17 -4.48 0.58 -17.67
C SER A 17 -3.74 1.06 -16.42
N SER A 18 -4.17 2.12 -15.76
CA SER A 18 -3.46 2.73 -14.64
C SER A 18 -3.97 2.24 -13.28
N ARG A 19 -3.03 1.95 -12.38
CA ARG A 19 -3.27 1.54 -11.00
C ARG A 19 -2.67 2.57 -10.05
N LEU A 20 -3.35 2.75 -8.93
CA LEU A 20 -2.86 3.48 -7.76
C LEU A 20 -2.63 2.48 -6.64
N VAL A 21 -1.38 2.36 -6.18
CA VAL A 21 -1.01 1.51 -5.06
C VAL A 21 -0.76 2.38 -3.84
N PHE A 22 -1.39 2.02 -2.72
CA PHE A 22 -1.36 2.81 -1.50
C PHE A 22 -1.48 1.92 -0.26
N SER A 23 -1.05 2.44 0.89
CA SER A 23 -1.22 1.81 2.19
C SER A 23 -2.12 2.67 3.09
N VAL A 24 -2.83 2.03 4.02
CA VAL A 24 -3.67 2.71 5.01
C VAL A 24 -3.13 2.36 6.38
N CYS A 25 -2.52 3.30 7.08
CA CYS A 25 -1.77 3.01 8.30
C CYS A 25 -2.64 2.40 9.40
N LYS A 26 -3.91 2.81 9.51
CA LYS A 26 -4.91 2.21 10.41
C LYS A 26 -5.06 0.71 10.17
N GLU A 27 -5.14 0.31 8.90
CA GLU A 27 -5.34 -1.09 8.53
C GLU A 27 -4.09 -1.93 8.80
N CYS A 28 -2.92 -1.37 8.50
CA CYS A 28 -1.66 -2.04 8.78
C CYS A 28 -1.44 -2.28 10.26
N ARG A 29 -1.76 -1.29 11.11
CA ARG A 29 -1.69 -1.43 12.58
C ARG A 29 -2.69 -2.46 13.09
N ALA A 30 -3.94 -2.39 12.62
CA ALA A 30 -5.00 -3.31 13.03
C ALA A 30 -4.67 -4.78 12.68
N ARG A 31 -4.01 -5.02 11.55
CA ARG A 31 -3.69 -6.36 11.06
C ARG A 31 -2.26 -6.82 11.38
N LYS A 32 -1.49 -6.02 12.11
CA LYS A 32 -0.08 -6.29 12.48
C LYS A 32 0.84 -6.47 11.26
N PHE A 33 0.63 -5.67 10.21
CA PHE A 33 1.38 -5.73 8.95
C PHE A 33 2.60 -4.81 8.87
N GLN A 34 3.00 -4.17 9.98
CA GLN A 34 4.13 -3.24 10.02
C GLN A 34 5.47 -3.88 9.60
N ARG A 35 5.57 -5.20 9.63
CA ARG A 35 6.76 -5.95 9.20
C ARG A 35 6.70 -6.43 7.75
N LEU A 36 5.61 -6.15 7.03
CA LEU A 36 5.47 -6.50 5.62
C LEU A 36 5.97 -5.35 4.75
N VAL A 37 6.59 -5.67 3.61
CA VAL A 37 7.06 -4.68 2.63
C VAL A 37 5.94 -3.71 2.25
N GLY A 38 4.73 -4.23 2.10
CA GLY A 38 3.54 -3.45 1.78
C GLY A 38 3.08 -2.47 2.86
N CYS A 39 3.62 -2.54 4.06
CA CYS A 39 3.37 -1.54 5.08
C CYS A 39 4.60 -1.28 5.93
N ALA A 40 5.73 -1.16 5.22
CA ALA A 40 7.05 -1.02 5.82
C ALA A 40 7.01 -0.01 6.99
N PRO A 41 7.74 -0.30 8.07
CA PRO A 41 7.63 0.44 9.32
C PRO A 41 7.91 1.94 9.12
N GLU A 42 8.82 2.29 8.22
CA GLU A 42 9.13 3.70 7.90
C GLU A 42 7.93 4.48 7.34
N LEU A 43 6.96 3.81 6.69
CA LEU A 43 5.79 4.46 6.10
C LEU A 43 4.66 4.69 7.10
N CYS A 44 4.44 3.79 8.06
CA CYS A 44 3.23 3.83 8.91
C CYS A 44 3.48 3.69 10.41
N GLU A 45 4.70 3.38 10.86
CA GLU A 45 5.02 3.34 12.29
C GLU A 45 5.13 4.76 12.89
N SER A 46 5.71 5.68 12.13
CA SER A 46 5.92 7.09 12.52
C SER A 46 4.75 8.02 12.21
N LEU A 47 3.82 7.64 11.31
CA LEU A 47 2.71 8.49 10.87
C LEU A 47 1.44 8.30 11.70
N ASP A 48 0.49 9.23 11.61
CA ASP A 48 -0.83 9.04 12.24
C ASP A 48 -1.56 7.81 11.67
N ALA A 49 -2.37 7.15 12.50
CA ALA A 49 -3.13 5.99 12.05
C ALA A 49 -4.09 6.33 10.90
N LYS A 50 -4.61 7.56 10.83
CA LYS A 50 -5.54 7.98 9.76
C LYS A 50 -4.83 8.31 8.45
N THR A 51 -3.51 8.28 8.42
CA THR A 51 -2.72 8.58 7.22
C THR A 51 -2.89 7.49 6.15
N ILE A 52 -3.01 7.94 4.91
CA ILE A 52 -2.99 7.13 3.70
C ILE A 52 -1.70 7.49 2.97
N VAL A 53 -0.88 6.50 2.64
CA VAL A 53 0.38 6.73 1.92
C VAL A 53 0.25 6.21 0.50
N PHE A 54 0.42 7.10 -0.47
CA PHE A 54 0.42 6.76 -1.90
C PHE A 54 1.85 6.39 -2.31
N LEU A 55 2.02 5.22 -2.91
CA LEU A 55 3.34 4.65 -3.20
C LEU A 55 3.68 4.77 -4.68
N THR A 56 2.78 4.31 -5.53
CA THR A 56 2.96 4.38 -6.98
C THR A 56 1.65 4.62 -7.69
N PHE A 57 1.75 5.35 -8.79
CA PHE A 57 0.69 5.60 -9.73
C PHE A 57 1.26 5.43 -11.14
N GLY A 58 0.72 4.50 -11.89
CA GLY A 58 1.23 4.21 -13.23
C GLY A 58 0.46 3.10 -13.92
N PRO A 59 0.85 2.73 -15.16
CA PRO A 59 0.39 1.52 -15.83
C PRO A 59 0.50 0.29 -14.92
N HIS A 60 -0.36 -0.70 -15.15
CA HIS A 60 -0.41 -1.92 -14.33
C HIS A 60 0.98 -2.52 -14.12
N ASP A 61 1.76 -2.68 -15.17
CA ASP A 61 3.04 -3.37 -15.10
C ASP A 61 4.12 -2.56 -14.36
N GLU A 62 4.08 -1.23 -14.46
CA GLU A 62 4.97 -0.33 -13.72
C GLU A 62 4.58 -0.20 -12.25
N ALA A 63 3.28 -0.26 -11.94
CA ALA A 63 2.78 -0.15 -10.57
C ALA A 63 3.05 -1.41 -9.71
N TYR A 64 3.48 -2.50 -10.34
CA TYR A 64 3.78 -3.79 -9.68
C TYR A 64 5.19 -4.32 -9.97
N SER A 65 6.03 -3.58 -10.70
CA SER A 65 7.46 -3.90 -10.90
C SER A 65 8.26 -3.50 -9.67
#